data_AF-A0A7S2R2D9-F1
#
_entry.id   AF-A0A7S2R2D9-F1
#
_cell.length_a   1.000
_cell.length_b   1.000
_cell.length_c   1.000
_cell.angle_alpha   90.00
_cell.angle_beta   90.00
_cell.angle_gamma   90.00
#
_symmetry.space_group_name_H-M   'P 1'
#
loop_
_entity.id
_entity.type
_entity.pdbx_description
1 polymer ?
#
loop_
_entity_poly.entity_id
_entity_poly.type
_entity_poly.pdbx_seq_one_letter_code
_entity_poly.pdbx_strand_id
1 'polypeptide(L)'
;KLLFRMCGFVPVDMADNGAGSTNEYDRSTFRAMLKSIKQAFQDGFDISILPEGQLNQTPEKGLNPIFPGAYSLAKMSRRPIRMIALHGTHKLWHADESLGMTVTGRNVSCRVYPPMGRTFENA
;
A
#
# COMPACT_ATOMS: atom_id res chain seq x y z
N LYS A 1 -0.73 -20.33 1.26
CA LYS A 1 -0.82 -20.04 -0.20
C LYS A 1 -1.54 -18.70 -0.33
N LEU A 2 -0.84 -17.62 -0.74
CA LEU A 2 -1.46 -16.30 -0.96
C LEU A 2 -2.22 -16.39 -2.28
N LEU A 3 -3.55 -16.28 -2.26
CA LEU A 3 -4.39 -16.43 -3.45
C LEU A 3 -5.23 -15.17 -3.62
N PHE A 4 -4.79 -14.28 -4.50
CA PHE A 4 -5.59 -13.14 -4.93
C PHE A 4 -6.66 -13.65 -5.90
N ARG A 5 -7.95 -13.54 -5.55
CA ARG A 5 -9.06 -14.00 -6.40
C ARG A 5 -9.71 -12.87 -7.20
N MET A 6 -9.79 -11.67 -6.61
CA MET A 6 -10.26 -10.45 -7.26
C MET A 6 -9.46 -9.29 -6.66
N CYS A 7 -8.75 -8.54 -7.51
CA CYS A 7 -7.98 -7.36 -7.11
C CYS A 7 -8.61 -6.14 -7.78
N GLY A 8 -8.86 -5.11 -6.97
CA GLY A 8 -9.25 -3.79 -7.45
C GLY A 8 -8.39 -2.74 -6.77
N PHE A 9 -8.53 -1.50 -7.22
CA PHE A 9 -7.85 -0.35 -6.63
C PHE A 9 -8.90 0.61 -6.10
N VAL A 10 -8.69 1.12 -4.88
CA VAL A 10 -9.45 2.26 -4.37
C VAL A 10 -8.57 3.49 -4.62
N PRO A 11 -8.87 4.32 -5.62
CA PRO A 11 -8.02 5.46 -5.95
C PRO A 11 -8.09 6.50 -4.84
N VAL A 12 -6.95 7.15 -4.60
CA VAL A 12 -6.85 8.41 -3.89
C VAL A 12 -6.10 9.33 -4.81
N ASP A 13 -6.76 10.41 -5.23
CA ASP A 13 -6.07 11.39 -6.04
C ASP A 13 -5.12 12.17 -5.13
N MET A 14 -3.87 12.20 -5.56
CA MET A 14 -2.82 13.00 -4.94
C MET A 14 -2.97 14.43 -5.46
N ALA A 15 -2.60 15.44 -4.65
CA ALA A 15 -2.33 16.76 -5.22
C ALA A 15 -1.22 16.61 -6.27
N ASP A 16 -1.34 17.34 -7.38
CA ASP A 16 -0.46 17.24 -8.56
C ASP A 16 0.95 17.77 -8.25
N ASN A 17 1.68 17.01 -7.44
CA ASN A 17 3.05 17.29 -7.05
C ASN A 17 3.85 16.07 -7.52
N GLY A 18 4.62 16.23 -8.60
CA GLY A 18 5.34 15.13 -9.26
C GLY A 18 6.16 14.23 -8.32
N ALA A 19 6.64 13.10 -8.86
CA ALA A 19 7.29 12.03 -8.09
C ALA A 19 8.45 12.55 -7.21
N GLY A 20 8.39 12.30 -5.90
CA GLY A 20 9.44 12.68 -4.94
C GLY A 20 9.20 13.98 -4.15
N SER A 21 8.08 14.67 -4.38
CA SER A 21 7.67 15.83 -3.58
C SER A 21 6.87 15.45 -2.32
N THR A 22 6.74 16.36 -1.35
CA THR A 22 5.97 16.10 -0.12
C THR A 22 4.48 15.94 -0.45
N ASN A 23 3.97 14.73 -0.23
CA ASN A 23 2.61 14.33 -0.58
C ASN A 23 1.54 15.09 0.23
N GLU A 24 0.73 15.89 -0.45
CA GLU A 24 -0.54 16.40 0.08
C GLU A 24 -1.70 15.67 -0.61
N TYR A 25 -2.63 15.12 0.18
CA TYR A 25 -3.80 14.40 -0.34
C TYR A 25 -4.91 15.40 -0.69
N ASP A 26 -5.62 15.17 -1.79
CA ASP A 26 -6.91 15.85 -1.98
C ASP A 26 -7.90 15.33 -0.91
N ARG A 27 -8.28 16.23 -0.01
CA ARG A 27 -9.19 15.92 1.10
C ARG A 27 -10.55 15.45 0.62
N SER A 28 -10.98 15.84 -0.58
CA SER A 28 -12.26 15.46 -1.16
C SER A 28 -12.27 13.99 -1.58
N THR A 29 -11.20 13.53 -2.24
CA THR A 29 -11.04 12.15 -2.71
C THR A 29 -10.72 11.20 -1.56
N PHE A 30 -10.03 11.69 -0.51
CA PHE A 30 -9.80 10.93 0.71
C PHE A 30 -11.11 10.49 1.41
N ARG A 31 -12.13 11.36 1.44
CA ARG A 31 -13.45 11.00 2.01
C ARG A 31 -14.15 9.92 1.19
N ALA A 32 -14.05 10.01 -0.14
CA ALA A 32 -14.60 8.99 -1.04
C ALA A 32 -13.88 7.64 -0.84
N MET A 33 -12.55 7.64 -0.77
CA MET A 33 -11.75 6.45 -0.46
C MET A 33 -12.16 5.82 0.87
N LEU A 34 -12.32 6.60 1.94
CA LEU A 34 -12.78 6.09 3.24
C LEU A 34 -14.15 5.41 3.15
N LYS A 35 -15.08 5.95 2.35
CA LYS A 35 -16.40 5.35 2.14
C LYS A 35 -16.29 4.03 1.38
N SER A 36 -15.50 3.99 0.31
CA SER A 36 -15.28 2.78 -0.49
C SER A 36 -14.57 1.68 0.30
N ILE A 37 -13.58 2.02 1.12
CA ILE A 37 -12.90 1.06 2.00
C ILE A 37 -13.88 0.48 3.03
N LYS A 38 -14.75 1.30 3.63
CA LYS A 38 -15.79 0.81 4.56
C LYS A 38 -16.75 -0.15 3.87
N GLN A 39 -17.17 0.14 2.64
CA GLN A 39 -18.02 -0.77 1.87
C GLN A 39 -17.29 -2.08 1.58
N ALA A 40 -16.04 -2.01 1.12
CA ALA A 40 -15.22 -3.19 0.84
C ALA A 40 -15.02 -4.07 2.09
N PHE A 41 -14.92 -3.47 3.28
CA PHE A 41 -14.91 -4.22 4.53
C PHE A 41 -16.23 -4.96 4.81
N GLN A 42 -17.38 -4.33 4.53
CA GLN A 42 -18.71 -4.94 4.69
C GLN A 42 -18.91 -6.10 3.71
N ASP A 43 -18.41 -5.95 2.48
CA ASP A 43 -18.50 -6.96 1.43
C ASP A 43 -17.51 -8.14 1.66
N GLY A 44 -16.66 -8.04 2.68
CA GLY A 44 -15.73 -9.10 3.08
C GLY A 44 -14.38 -9.09 2.36
N PHE A 45 -14.06 -8.04 1.59
CA PHE A 45 -12.76 -7.94 0.91
C PHE A 45 -11.62 -7.73 1.90
N ASP A 46 -10.46 -8.32 1.59
CA ASP A 46 -9.21 -7.98 2.24
C ASP A 46 -8.60 -6.75 1.56
N ILE A 47 -8.08 -5.81 2.36
CA ILE A 47 -7.47 -4.58 1.87
C ILE A 47 -5.96 -4.65 2.07
N SER A 48 -5.21 -4.44 0.99
CA SER A 48 -3.78 -4.22 1.05
C SER A 48 -3.50 -2.73 1.04
N ILE A 49 -2.65 -2.27 1.97
CA ILE A 49 -2.26 -0.87 2.10
C ILE A 49 -0.75 -0.81 1.95
N LEU A 50 -0.27 0.09 1.09
CA LEU A 50 1.15 0.45 1.01
C LEU A 50 1.35 1.71 1.86
N PRO A 51 1.87 1.57 3.10
CA PRO A 51 1.91 2.67 4.05
C PRO A 51 2.93 3.75 3.69
N GLU A 52 3.78 3.51 2.69
CA GLU A 52 4.77 4.44 2.15
C GLU A 52 4.14 5.53 1.27
N GLY A 53 2.86 5.40 0.90
CA GLY A 53 2.09 6.41 0.14
C GLY A 53 2.52 6.61 -1.31
N GLN A 54 3.74 6.20 -1.68
CA GLN A 54 4.30 6.26 -3.03
C GLN A 54 5.21 5.05 -3.27
N LEU A 55 5.51 4.79 -4.55
CA LEU A 55 6.52 3.81 -4.91
C LEU A 55 7.90 4.26 -4.44
N ASN A 56 8.70 3.31 -3.97
CA ASN A 56 10.06 3.57 -3.55
C ASN A 56 10.98 3.75 -4.76
N GLN A 57 11.56 4.94 -4.91
CA GLN A 57 12.46 5.30 -6.00
C GLN A 57 13.86 4.68 -5.85
N THR A 58 14.28 4.40 -4.61
CA THR A 58 15.61 3.85 -4.29
C THR A 58 15.49 2.59 -3.43
N PRO A 59 14.89 1.51 -3.94
CA PRO A 59 14.66 0.28 -3.19
C PRO A 59 15.96 -0.35 -2.66
N GLU A 60 17.10 -0.12 -3.32
CA GLU A 60 18.43 -0.57 -2.91
C GLU A 60 18.93 0.11 -1.63
N LYS A 61 18.38 1.27 -1.25
CA LYS A 61 18.77 2.03 -0.05
C LYS A 61 17.92 1.67 1.18
N GLY A 62 16.89 0.85 1.03
CA GLY A 62 15.95 0.49 2.09
C GLY A 62 14.52 0.93 1.78
N LEU A 63 13.64 0.83 2.77
CA LEU A 63 12.21 1.18 2.65
C LEU A 63 11.96 2.66 2.93
N ASN A 64 10.92 3.24 2.32
CA ASN A 64 10.51 4.60 2.68
C ASN A 64 9.89 4.65 4.08
N PRO A 65 9.84 5.85 4.69
CA PRO A 65 9.10 6.07 5.91
C PRO A 65 7.62 5.69 5.77
N ILE A 66 7.08 5.06 6.81
CA ILE A 66 5.66 4.71 6.90
C ILE A 66 4.87 5.94 7.34
N PHE A 67 3.85 6.30 6.58
CA PHE A 67 2.93 7.37 6.96
C PHE A 67 1.99 6.90 8.08
N PRO A 68 1.81 7.71 9.16
CA PRO A 68 0.91 7.37 10.26
C PRO A 68 -0.55 7.14 9.84
N GLY A 69 -1.02 7.80 8.77
CA GLY A 69 -2.40 7.69 8.30
C GLY A 69 -2.80 6.28 7.84
N ALA A 70 -1.85 5.50 7.31
CA ALA A 70 -2.09 4.11 6.93
C ALA A 70 -2.43 3.23 8.14
N TYR A 71 -1.81 3.53 9.29
CA TYR A 71 -2.10 2.84 10.54
C TYR A 71 -3.49 3.18 11.09
N SER A 72 -3.95 4.43 10.92
CA SER A 72 -5.31 4.84 11.31
C SER A 72 -6.39 4.06 10.55
N LEU A 73 -6.22 3.84 9.25
CA LEU A 73 -7.13 3.01 8.43
C LEU A 73 -7.19 1.58 8.94
N ALA A 74 -6.02 1.01 9.24
CA ALA A 74 -5.94 -0.36 9.73
C ALA A 74 -6.59 -0.50 11.12
N LYS A 75 -6.43 0.48 12.01
CA LYS A 75 -7.14 0.56 13.29
C LYS A 75 -8.67 0.63 13.11
N MET A 76 -9.14 1.44 12.17
CA MET A 76 -10.58 1.57 11.87
C MET A 76 -11.21 0.26 11.38
N SER A 77 -10.44 -0.60 10.73
CA SER A 77 -10.95 -1.87 10.20
C SER A 77 -11.38 -2.87 11.28
N ARG A 78 -10.81 -2.78 12.50
CA ARG A 78 -10.93 -3.80 13.55
C ARG A 78 -10.62 -5.23 13.08
N ARG A 79 -9.83 -5.37 12.01
CA ARG A 79 -9.45 -6.65 11.42
C ARG A 79 -7.99 -6.98 11.74
N PRO A 80 -7.61 -8.27 11.75
CA PRO A 80 -6.22 -8.67 11.92
C PRO A 80 -5.33 -8.07 10.82
N ILE A 81 -4.27 -7.38 11.22
CA ILE A 81 -3.26 -6.87 10.29
C ILE A 81 -2.23 -7.97 10.03
N ARG A 82 -1.93 -8.20 8.75
CA ARG A 82 -0.81 -9.04 8.32
C ARG A 82 0.17 -8.22 7.51
N MET A 83 1.43 -8.25 7.93
CA MET A 83 2.51 -7.62 7.19
C MET A 83 2.97 -8.54 6.06
N ILE A 84 3.20 -7.95 4.89
CA ILE A 84 3.75 -8.63 3.72
C ILE A 84 4.97 -7.83 3.28
N ALA A 85 6.10 -8.50 3.10
CA ALA A 85 7.27 -7.92 2.45
C ALA A 85 7.37 -8.45 1.02
N LEU A 86 7.56 -7.52 0.08
CA LEU A 86 7.78 -7.79 -1.34
C LEU A 86 9.17 -7.30 -1.72
N HIS A 87 9.92 -8.15 -2.41
CA HIS A 87 11.26 -7.81 -2.89
C HIS A 87 11.44 -8.24 -4.35
N GLY A 88 12.03 -7.36 -5.16
CA GLY A 88 12.28 -7.57 -6.58
C GLY A 88 11.21 -7.03 -7.53
N THR A 89 10.12 -6.44 -7.01
CA THR A 89 9.08 -5.79 -7.84
C THR A 89 9.65 -4.63 -8.68
N HIS A 90 10.61 -3.88 -8.13
CA HIS A 90 11.32 -2.81 -8.85
C HIS A 90 12.11 -3.29 -10.08
N LYS A 91 12.40 -4.59 -10.18
CA LYS A 91 13.08 -5.19 -11.35
C LYS A 91 12.12 -5.54 -12.48
N LEU A 92 10.83 -5.57 -12.19
CA LEU A 92 9.76 -5.71 -13.17
C LEU A 92 9.29 -4.33 -13.64
N TRP A 93 8.99 -3.45 -12.68
CA TRP A 93 8.50 -2.09 -12.91
C TRP A 93 9.18 -1.13 -11.94
N HIS A 94 10.03 -0.25 -12.47
CA HIS A 94 10.75 0.72 -11.67
C HIS A 94 9.92 2.01 -11.51
N ALA A 95 10.06 2.69 -10.37
CA ALA A 95 9.38 3.96 -10.11
C ALA A 95 10.01 5.15 -10.87
N ASP A 96 11.26 5.00 -11.29
CA ASP A 96 11.98 5.94 -12.14
C ASP A 96 11.54 5.75 -13.59
N GLU A 97 10.91 6.77 -14.17
CA GLU A 97 10.42 6.75 -15.55
C GLU A 97 11.55 6.58 -16.59
N SER A 98 12.78 7.00 -16.26
CA SER A 98 13.93 6.84 -17.15
C SER A 98 14.37 5.38 -17.30
N LEU A 99 14.18 4.57 -16.24
CA LEU A 99 14.33 3.11 -16.27
C LEU A 99 13.05 2.45 -16.79
N GLY A 100 11.90 3.05 -16.49
CA GLY A 100 10.59 2.77 -17.04
C GLY A 100 10.12 1.34 -16.82
N MET A 101 9.46 0.79 -17.85
CA MET A 101 8.89 -0.56 -17.89
C MET A 101 9.92 -1.64 -18.28
N THR A 102 11.21 -1.31 -18.21
CA THR A 102 12.28 -2.22 -18.62
C THR A 102 12.48 -3.31 -17.57
N VAL A 103 12.13 -4.54 -17.92
CA VAL A 103 12.30 -5.69 -17.02
C VAL A 103 13.78 -6.07 -16.91
N THR A 104 14.38 -5.83 -15.75
CA THR A 104 15.77 -6.18 -15.43
C THR A 104 15.88 -7.50 -14.66
N GLY A 105 14.76 -8.06 -14.20
CA GLY A 105 14.72 -9.36 -13.53
C GLY A 105 13.29 -9.84 -13.29
N ARG A 106 13.10 -11.16 -13.23
CA ARG A 106 11.76 -11.79 -13.16
C ARG A 106 11.43 -12.44 -11.81
N ASN A 107 12.37 -12.46 -10.89
CA ASN A 107 12.20 -13.10 -9.59
C ASN A 107 11.65 -12.09 -8.58
N VAL A 108 10.43 -12.34 -8.10
CA VAL A 108 9.81 -11.61 -6.99
C VAL A 108 9.71 -12.53 -5.80
N SER A 109 10.29 -12.11 -4.69
CA SER A 109 10.19 -12.80 -3.41
C SER A 109 9.11 -12.15 -2.57
N CYS A 110 8.21 -12.96 -1.99
CA CYS A 110 7.17 -12.51 -1.08
C CYS A 110 7.30 -13.23 0.25
N ARG A 111 7.30 -12.47 1.34
CA ARG A 111 7.26 -13.00 2.71
C ARG A 111 6.00 -12.50 3.40
N VAL A 112 5.15 -13.44 3.81
CA VAL A 112 3.98 -13.15 4.64
C VAL A 112 4.37 -13.41 6.08
N TYR A 113 4.28 -12.38 6.93
CA TYR A 113 4.54 -12.53 8.35
C TYR A 113 3.34 -13.16 9.06
N PRO A 114 3.55 -13.87 10.18
CA PRO A 114 2.46 -14.29 11.04
C PRO A 114 1.56 -13.10 11.41
N PRO A 115 0.25 -13.31 11.58
CA PRO A 115 -0.64 -12.25 12.02
C PRO A 115 -0.12 -11.64 13.32
N MET A 116 -0.13 -10.31 13.41
CA MET A 116 0.10 -9.67 14.69
C MET A 116 -1.03 -10.12 15.61
N GLY A 117 -0.69 -10.87 16.68
CA GLY A 117 -1.66 -11.38 17.66
C GLY A 117 -2.34 -10.28 18.51
N ARG A 118 -2.28 -9.02 18.07
CA ARG A 118 -2.85 -7.87 18.75
C ARG A 118 -3.96 -7.29 17.88
N THR A 119 -5.16 -7.26 18.42
CA THR A 119 -6.23 -6.38 17.97
C THR A 119 -5.87 -4.95 18.35
N PHE A 120 -5.92 -4.03 17.40
CA PHE A 120 -5.67 -2.61 17.66
C PHE A 120 -6.92 -1.99 18.28
N GLU A 121 -6.99 -1.98 19.61
CA GLU A 121 -8.06 -1.32 20.36
C GLU A 121 -7.88 0.21 20.38
N ASN A 122 -8.98 0.94 20.59
CA ASN A 122 -8.92 2.37 20.78
C ASN A 122 -8.35 2.68 22.18
N ALA A 123 -7.13 3.22 22.24
CA ALA A 123 -6.74 4.14 23.32
C ALA A 123 -7.65 5.38 23.29
#